data_AF-A0A661VNV3-F1
#
_entry.id   AF-A0A661VNV3-F1
#
_cell.length_a   1.000
_cell.length_b   1.000
_cell.length_c   1.000
_cell.angle_alpha   90.00
_cell.angle_beta   90.00
_cell.angle_gamma   90.00
#
_symmetry.space_group_name_H-M   'P 1'
#
loop_
_entity.id
_entity.type
_entity.pdbx_description
1 polymer ?
#
loop_
_entity_poly.entity_id
_entity_poly.type
_entity_poly.pdbx_seq_one_letter_code
_entity_poly.pdbx_strand_id
1 'polypeptide(L)' 'MNTSRSYSRQCKWFPVCPMKRLYEEGRLEHSWIARYCQGDWESCVRYQLEERGIPHPDTLLPDGSELRDLSGES' A
#
# COMPACT_ATOMS: atom_id res chain seq x y z
N MET A 1 -20.77 21.75 -7.93
CA MET A 1 -21.09 21.96 -6.51
C MET A 1 -20.19 21.06 -5.68
N ASN A 2 -19.57 21.65 -4.65
CA ASN A 2 -18.68 21.08 -3.65
C ASN A 2 -18.92 19.60 -3.31
N THR A 3 -17.83 18.83 -3.24
CA THR A 3 -17.59 18.01 -2.05
C THR A 3 -16.12 18.08 -1.68
N SER A 4 -15.77 19.11 -0.91
CA SER A 4 -14.58 19.12 -0.06
C SER A 4 -14.70 17.98 0.95
N ARG A 5 -14.34 16.75 0.55
CA ARG A 5 -14.26 15.61 1.45
C ARG A 5 -12.82 15.51 1.93
N SER A 6 -12.40 16.46 2.76
CA SER A 6 -11.19 16.34 3.58
C SER A 6 -11.50 15.42 4.76
N TYR A 7 -11.70 14.15 4.47
CA TYR A 7 -11.31 13.09 5.39
C TYR A 7 -9.93 12.69 4.90
N SER A 8 -8.94 12.62 5.78
CA SER A 8 -7.65 11.99 5.48
C SER A 8 -7.96 10.68 4.74
N ARG A 9 -7.69 10.63 3.43
CA ARG A 9 -7.96 9.48 2.54
C ARG A 9 -6.95 8.37 2.79
N GLN A 10 -6.65 8.11 4.05
CA GLN A 10 -5.74 7.08 4.45
C GLN A 10 -6.49 5.75 4.49
N CYS A 11 -5.89 4.73 3.89
CA CYS A 11 -6.36 3.36 4.00
C CYS A 11 -6.52 2.96 5.47
N LYS A 12 -7.66 2.36 5.82
CA LYS A 12 -7.98 1.94 7.20
C LYS A 12 -6.95 0.98 7.82
N TRP A 13 -6.25 0.20 6.98
CA TRP A 13 -5.22 -0.74 7.41
C TRP A 13 -3.81 -0.18 7.38
N PHE A 14 -3.60 1.06 6.91
CA PHE A 14 -2.26 1.64 6.82
C PHE A 14 -1.42 1.53 8.10
N PRO A 15 -1.97 1.72 9.32
CA PRO A 15 -1.19 1.62 10.56
C PRO A 15 -0.54 0.24 10.80
N VAL A 16 -1.11 -0.83 10.26
CA VAL A 16 -0.66 -2.22 10.44
C VAL A 16 -0.19 -2.89 9.14
N CYS A 17 -0.43 -2.25 7.99
CA CYS A 17 -0.09 -2.78 6.68
C CYS A 17 1.43 -2.80 6.49
N PRO A 18 2.01 -3.89 5.91
CA PRO A 18 3.44 -3.96 5.61
C PRO A 18 3.98 -2.79 4.80
N MET A 19 3.14 -2.12 4.01
CA MET A 19 3.53 -0.93 3.24
C MET A 19 4.09 0.19 4.10
N LYS A 20 3.52 0.41 5.31
CA LYS A 20 4.03 1.41 6.24
C LYS A 20 5.44 1.05 6.69
N ARG A 21 5.65 -0.20 7.12
CA ARG A 21 6.96 -0.70 7.54
C ARG A 21 7.99 -0.61 6.41
N LEU A 22 7.64 -1.03 5.19
CA LEU A 22 8.54 -0.97 4.04
C LEU A 22 8.94 0.47 3.68
N TYR A 23 8.02 1.42 3.81
CA TYR A 23 8.31 2.84 3.64
C TYR A 23 9.22 3.39 4.74
N GLU A 24 8.94 3.06 6.00
CA GLU A 24 9.78 3.46 7.14
C GLU A 24 11.19 2.85 7.08
N GLU A 25 11.33 1.65 6.51
CA GLU A 25 12.60 0.97 6.22
C GLU A 25 13.33 1.55 4.99
N GLY A 26 12.74 2.50 4.26
CA GLY A 26 13.32 3.08 3.03
C GLY A 26 13.32 2.14 1.82
N ARG A 27 12.59 1.02 1.89
CA ARG A 27 12.49 0.02 0.81
C ARG A 27 11.40 0.36 -0.21
N LEU A 28 10.58 1.36 0.10
CA LEU A 28 9.47 1.80 -0.72
C LEU A 28 9.49 3.31 -0.84
N GLU A 29 9.41 3.82 -2.07
CA GLU A 29 9.33 5.25 -2.34
C GLU A 29 8.04 5.86 -1.77
N HIS A 30 8.12 7.12 -1.33
CA HIS A 30 6.97 7.87 -0.79
C HIS A 30 5.79 7.94 -1.78
N SER A 31 6.07 7.88 -3.09
CA SER A 31 5.05 7.89 -4.15
C SER A 31 4.04 6.74 -4.02
N TRP A 32 4.47 5.57 -3.54
CA TRP A 32 3.57 4.45 -3.27
C TRP A 32 2.60 4.74 -2.13
N ILE A 33 3.10 5.36 -1.06
CA ILE A 33 2.28 5.73 0.10
C ILE A 33 1.29 6.82 -0.30
N ALA A 34 1.75 7.85 -0.99
CA ALA A 34 0.89 8.95 -1.46
C ALA A 34 -0.19 8.44 -2.43
N ARG A 35 0.15 7.56 -3.37
CA ARG A 35 -0.78 7.04 -4.38
C ARG A 35 -1.79 6.05 -3.79
N TYR A 36 -1.30 5.03 -3.09
CA TYR A 36 -2.14 3.90 -2.69
C TYR A 36 -2.56 3.93 -1.23
N CYS A 37 -1.77 4.50 -0.33
CA CYS A 37 -2.10 4.47 1.10
C CYS A 37 -2.84 5.72 1.56
N GLN A 38 -2.56 6.88 0.95
CA GLN A 38 -3.18 8.18 1.25
C GLN A 38 -4.00 8.75 0.08
N GLY A 39 -4.05 8.03 -1.04
CA GLY A 39 -4.74 8.39 -2.27
C GLY A 39 -5.88 7.43 -2.57
N ASP A 40 -5.76 6.72 -3.69
CA ASP A 40 -6.74 5.73 -4.16
C ASP A 40 -6.39 4.34 -3.61
N TRP A 41 -6.71 4.12 -2.34
CA TRP A 41 -6.49 2.84 -1.67
C TRP A 41 -7.45 1.74 -2.12
N GLU A 42 -8.56 2.06 -2.77
CA GLU A 42 -9.48 1.07 -3.35
C GLU A 42 -8.84 0.35 -4.54
N SER A 43 -7.92 1.01 -5.25
CA SER A 43 -7.12 0.40 -6.32
C SER A 43 -6.01 -0.55 -5.82
N CYS A 44 -5.72 -0.56 -4.51
CA CYS A 44 -4.66 -1.40 -3.94
C CYS A 44 -5.08 -2.88 -3.91
N VAL A 45 -4.31 -3.75 -4.56
CA VAL A 45 -4.56 -5.19 -4.62
C VAL A 45 -4.57 -5.81 -3.23
N ARG A 46 -3.64 -5.42 -2.34
CA ARG A 46 -3.64 -5.89 -0.94
C ARG A 46 -4.97 -5.55 -0.24
N TYR A 47 -5.44 -4.31 -0.37
CA TYR A 47 -6.71 -3.88 0.22
C TYR A 47 -7.87 -4.76 -0.24
N GLN A 48 -7.94 -5.04 -1.55
CA GLN A 48 -8.99 -5.87 -2.12
C GLN A 48 -8.94 -7.31 -1.61
N LEU A 49 -7.76 -7.87 -1.39
CA LEU A 49 -7.60 -9.23 -0.88
C LEU A 49 -7.95 -9.32 0.62
N GLU A 50 -7.54 -8.33 1.43
CA GLU A 50 -7.92 -8.23 2.86
C GLU A 50 -9.45 -8.13 3.02
N GLU A 51 -10.13 -7.30 2.21
CA GLU A 51 -11.60 -7.20 2.23
C GLU A 51 -12.29 -8.53 1.89
N ARG A 52 -11.63 -9.36 1.06
CA ARG A 52 -12.12 -10.69 0.66
C ARG A 52 -11.70 -11.79 1.63
N GLY A 53 -10.90 -11.48 2.66
CA GLY A 53 -10.35 -12.46 3.59
C GLY A 53 -9.39 -13.46 2.93
N ILE A 54 -8.72 -13.07 1.85
CA ILE A 54 -7.79 -13.94 1.11
C ILE A 54 -6.37 -13.70 1.63
N PRO A 55 -5.68 -14.73 2.16
CA PRO A 55 -4.30 -14.62 2.59
C PRO A 55 -3.36 -14.23 1.44
N HIS A 56 -2.40 -13.35 1.70
CA HIS A 56 -1.38 -12.92 0.75
C HIS A 56 -0.05 -12.60 1.45
N PRO A 57 1.09 -12.67 0.75
CA PRO A 57 2.38 -12.42 1.37
C PRO A 57 2.60 -10.94 1.68
N ASP A 58 3.48 -10.65 2.65
CA ASP A 58 3.90 -9.28 2.99
C ASP A 58 4.74 -8.62 1.88
N THR A 59 5.29 -9.42 0.98
CA THR A 59 6.03 -8.96 -0.20
C THR A 59 5.12 -8.47 -1.32
N LEU A 60 3.80 -8.74 -1.29
CA LEU A 60 2.87 -8.26 -2.30
C LEU A 60 2.75 -6.74 -2.23
N LEU A 61 3.05 -6.04 -3.32
CA LEU A 61 2.94 -4.59 -3.43
C LEU A 61 1.51 -4.15 -3.79
N PRO A 62 1.17 -2.85 -3.65
CA PRO A 62 -0.17 -2.34 -3.89
C PRO A 62 -0.68 -2.55 -5.31
N ASP A 63 0.19 -2.66 -6.31
CA ASP A 63 -0.15 -2.91 -7.71
C ASP A 63 -0.26 -4.41 -8.06
N GLY A 64 0.03 -5.29 -7.11
CA GLY A 64 0.04 -6.74 -7.30
C GLY A 64 1.38 -7.34 -7.69
N SER A 65 2.44 -6.53 -7.85
CA SER A 65 3.81 -7.04 -8.03
C SER A 65 4.38 -7.57 -6.71
N GLU A 66 5.42 -8.42 -6.76
CA GLU A 66 6.13 -8.84 -5.55
C GLU A 66 7.38 -7.99 -5.36
N LEU A 67 7.70 -7.68 -4.10
CA LEU A 67 8.96 -7.07 -3.66
C LEU A 67 10.11 -8.09 -3.75
N ARG A 68 10.40 -8.58 -4.96
CA ARG A 68 11.67 -9.19 -5.35
C ARG A 68 12.40 -8.14 -6.18
N ASP A 69 13.71 -8.02 -5.99
CA ASP A 69 14.64 -7.17 -6.77
C ASP A 69 14.91 -5.73 -6.27
N LEU A 70 15.30 -5.56 -5.01
CA LEU A 70 16.17 -4.42 -4.61
C LEU A 70 17.38 -4.81 -3.74
N SER A 71 17.59 -6.10 -3.45
CA SER A 71 18.86 -6.60 -2.91
C SER A 71 19.56 -7.35 -4.03
N GLY A 72 20.44 -6.64 -4.75
CA GLY A 72 21.27 -7.26 -5.79
C GLY A 72 21.97 -8.50 -5.26
N GLU A 73 21.73 -9.62 -5.92
CA GLU A 73 22.72 -10.68 -6.02
C GLU A 73 23.32 -10.59 -7.42
N SER A 74 24.64 -10.81 -7.46
CA SER A 74 25.61 -10.43 -8.49
C SER A 74 25.51 -11.23 -9.79
#